data_AF-A0A1A7KP05-F1
#
_entry.id   AF-A0A1A7KP05-F1
#
_cell.length_a   1.000
_cell.length_b   1.000
_cell.length_c   1.000
_cell.angle_alpha   90.00
_cell.angle_beta   90.00
_cell.angle_gamma   90.00
#
_symmetry.space_group_name_H-M   'P 1'
#
loop_
_entity.id
_entity.type
_entity.pdbx_description
1 polymer ?
#
loop_
_entity_poly.entity_id
_entity_poly.type
_entity_poly.pdbx_seq_one_letter_code
_entity_poly.pdbx_strand_id
1 'polypeptide(L)'
;MKTILILLTLILFTSCTDERESEHFQPQHQIKVNFDSKKGSEGGNNLQIANDNETAIIEKIIRNQELPENFNYQTVCSGSNDRGLQFAYIEIKGDLNGLFLTVFDENRLMVFRIESFSGNCLLKWVSEV
;
A
#
# COMPACT_ATOMS: atom_id res chain seq x y z
N MET A 1 62.42 -7.52 0.74
CA MET A 1 62.40 -7.98 -0.67
C MET A 1 61.62 -9.30 -0.73
N LYS A 2 60.59 -9.35 -1.60
CA LYS A 2 59.84 -10.55 -2.09
C LYS A 2 59.01 -11.26 -1.00
N THR A 3 57.73 -11.59 -1.17
CA THR A 3 57.03 -12.06 -2.38
C THR A 3 55.52 -11.84 -2.23
N ILE A 4 54.86 -11.37 -3.29
CA ILE A 4 53.40 -11.34 -3.46
C ILE A 4 52.97 -12.66 -4.11
N LEU A 5 51.85 -13.24 -3.65
CA LEU A 5 50.98 -14.22 -4.35
C LEU A 5 49.71 -14.37 -3.48
N ILE A 6 48.67 -13.56 -3.65
CA ILE A 6 47.48 -13.78 -4.52
C ILE A 6 47.05 -15.26 -4.60
N LEU A 7 45.96 -15.57 -3.90
CA LEU A 7 44.96 -16.60 -4.23
C LEU A 7 43.70 -16.22 -3.40
N LEU A 8 42.70 -15.50 -3.90
CA LEU A 8 41.81 -15.82 -5.03
C LEU A 8 41.26 -17.25 -4.97
N THR A 9 40.57 -17.57 -3.87
CA THR A 9 39.41 -18.47 -3.91
C THR A 9 38.15 -17.65 -3.78
N LEU A 10 37.73 -17.18 -4.97
CA LEU A 10 36.37 -16.79 -5.29
C LEU A 10 35.41 -17.97 -4.99
N ILE A 11 34.17 -17.59 -4.67
CA ILE A 11 32.95 -18.37 -4.88
C ILE A 11 32.75 -19.54 -3.92
N LEU A 12 32.16 -19.23 -2.77
CA LEU A 12 30.94 -19.92 -2.35
C LEU A 12 29.95 -18.86 -1.85
N PHE A 13 29.48 -18.01 -2.77
CA PHE A 13 28.12 -17.50 -2.68
C PHE A 13 27.21 -18.70 -2.90
N THR A 14 27.10 -19.56 -1.89
CA THR A 14 26.05 -20.57 -1.84
C THR A 14 24.76 -19.79 -1.69
N SER A 15 24.16 -19.52 -2.85
CA SER A 15 22.76 -19.24 -3.03
C SER A 15 22.17 -18.26 -2.00
N CYS A 16 22.20 -16.96 -2.32
CA CYS A 16 20.98 -16.18 -2.14
C CYS A 16 19.91 -16.89 -2.96
N THR A 17 19.27 -17.90 -2.37
CA THR A 17 18.03 -18.39 -2.92
C THR A 17 17.05 -17.23 -2.78
N ASP A 18 16.53 -16.77 -3.92
CA ASP A 18 15.34 -15.92 -4.05
C ASP A 18 14.08 -16.63 -3.49
N GLU A 19 14.23 -17.48 -2.48
CA GLU A 19 13.16 -18.29 -1.89
C GLU A 19 12.54 -17.62 -0.67
N ARG A 20 13.04 -16.44 -0.28
CA ARG A 20 12.51 -15.72 0.89
C ARG A 20 11.18 -14.99 0.61
N GLU A 21 10.83 -14.76 -0.65
CA GLU A 21 9.57 -14.10 -1.02
C GLU A 21 8.39 -15.06 -1.21
N SER A 22 8.63 -16.34 -1.53
CA SER A 22 7.54 -17.27 -1.86
C SER A 22 6.79 -17.83 -0.66
N GLU A 23 7.39 -17.87 0.54
CA GLU A 23 6.71 -18.37 1.76
C GLU A 23 5.81 -17.33 2.44
N HIS A 24 5.95 -16.04 2.09
CA HIS A 24 5.17 -14.95 2.67
C HIS A 24 4.22 -14.26 1.67
N PHE A 25 4.22 -14.67 0.40
CA PHE A 25 3.24 -14.18 -0.58
C PHE A 25 1.85 -14.75 -0.25
N GLN A 26 1.11 -14.02 0.58
CA GLN A 26 -0.31 -14.25 0.79
C GLN A 26 -1.10 -13.23 -0.04
N PRO A 27 -1.80 -13.66 -1.11
CA PRO A 27 -2.51 -12.76 -2.01
C PRO A 27 -3.41 -11.75 -1.29
N GLN A 28 -4.07 -12.17 -0.20
CA GLN A 28 -4.95 -11.34 0.66
C GLN A 28 -4.30 -10.08 1.25
N HIS A 29 -2.97 -9.98 1.21
CA HIS A 29 -2.22 -8.83 1.70
C HIS A 29 -1.73 -7.90 0.58
N GLN A 30 -1.86 -8.32 -0.67
CA GLN A 30 -1.45 -7.54 -1.83
C GLN A 30 -2.54 -6.56 -2.24
N ILE A 31 -2.17 -5.28 -2.32
CA ILE A 31 -2.94 -4.22 -2.94
C ILE A 31 -2.31 -3.92 -4.31
N LYS A 32 -3.10 -4.00 -5.39
CA LYS A 32 -2.70 -3.61 -6.74
C LYS A 32 -3.54 -2.46 -7.21
N VAL A 33 -2.93 -1.45 -7.81
CA VAL A 33 -3.64 -0.33 -8.45
C VAL A 33 -3.08 -0.05 -9.83
N ASN A 34 -3.93 0.45 -10.71
CA ASN A 34 -3.55 1.04 -11.98
C ASN A 34 -4.25 2.40 -12.06
N PHE A 35 -3.47 3.48 -11.92
CA PHE A 35 -3.99 4.85 -11.87
C PHE A 35 -4.62 5.27 -13.19
N ASP A 36 -4.05 4.84 -14.32
CA ASP A 36 -4.52 5.24 -15.67
C ASP A 36 -5.92 4.69 -15.98
N SER A 37 -6.15 3.41 -15.67
CA SER A 37 -7.44 2.73 -15.88
C SER A 37 -8.41 2.87 -14.71
N LYS A 38 -7.97 3.53 -13.63
CA LYS A 38 -8.71 3.68 -12.37
C LYS A 38 -9.23 2.34 -11.80
N LYS A 39 -8.37 1.31 -11.81
CA LYS A 39 -8.70 -0.01 -11.26
C LYS A 39 -7.82 -0.34 -10.07
N GLY A 40 -8.37 -1.09 -9.13
CA GLY A 40 -7.61 -1.64 -8.03
C GLY A 40 -8.15 -3.00 -7.60
N SER A 41 -7.30 -3.78 -6.94
CA SER A 41 -7.67 -5.06 -6.34
C SER A 41 -6.92 -5.28 -5.04
N GLU A 42 -7.57 -5.93 -4.09
CA GLU A 42 -6.97 -6.40 -2.85
C GLU A 42 -7.26 -7.90 -2.71
N GLY A 43 -6.24 -8.73 -2.48
CA GLY A 43 -6.49 -10.17 -2.37
C GLY A 43 -6.93 -10.85 -3.66
N GLY A 44 -6.77 -10.18 -4.81
CA GLY A 44 -7.34 -10.62 -6.09
C GLY A 44 -8.81 -10.24 -6.30
N ASN A 45 -9.46 -9.60 -5.32
CA ASN A 45 -10.81 -9.07 -5.46
C ASN A 45 -10.77 -7.64 -5.98
N ASN A 46 -11.60 -7.33 -6.96
CA ASN A 46 -11.72 -5.97 -7.49
C ASN A 46 -12.29 -5.03 -6.42
N LEU A 47 -11.64 -3.88 -6.29
CA LEU A 47 -12.07 -2.83 -5.37
C LEU A 47 -13.09 -1.91 -6.05
N GLN A 48 -14.07 -1.47 -5.27
CA GLN A 48 -15.03 -0.46 -5.73
C GLN A 48 -14.45 0.93 -5.54
N ILE A 49 -14.29 1.67 -6.64
CA ILE A 49 -13.90 3.08 -6.60
C ILE A 49 -14.94 3.87 -5.80
N ALA A 50 -14.45 4.70 -4.87
CA ALA A 50 -15.26 5.63 -4.11
C ALA A 50 -15.83 6.72 -5.03
N ASN A 51 -16.98 7.28 -4.69
CA ASN A 51 -17.55 8.38 -5.47
C ASN A 51 -16.76 9.70 -5.25
N ASP A 52 -17.07 10.73 -6.04
CA ASP A 52 -16.34 11.99 -6.02
C ASP A 52 -16.39 12.70 -4.65
N ASN A 53 -17.53 12.63 -3.95
CA ASN A 53 -17.67 13.25 -2.63
C ASN A 53 -16.82 12.53 -1.58
N GLU A 54 -16.84 11.19 -1.57
CA GLU A 54 -16.01 10.36 -0.70
C GLU A 54 -14.51 10.62 -0.98
N THR A 55 -14.14 10.68 -2.26
CA THR A 55 -12.77 10.94 -2.69
C THR A 55 -12.31 12.32 -2.22
N ALA A 56 -13.13 13.36 -2.34
CA ALA A 56 -12.80 14.71 -1.90
C ALA A 56 -12.57 14.81 -0.38
N ILE A 57 -13.36 14.09 0.43
CA ILE A 57 -13.16 14.05 1.89
C ILE A 57 -11.87 13.32 2.24
N ILE A 58 -11.61 12.16 1.61
CA ILE A 58 -10.37 11.39 1.84
C ILE A 58 -9.14 12.17 1.38
N GLU A 59 -9.22 12.91 0.27
CA GLU A 59 -8.13 13.75 -0.21
C GLU A 59 -7.75 14.82 0.83
N LYS A 60 -8.74 15.46 1.47
CA LYS A 60 -8.48 16.40 2.56
C LYS A 60 -7.74 15.73 3.73
N ILE A 61 -8.11 14.50 4.09
CA ILE A 61 -7.43 13.74 5.14
C ILE A 61 -5.97 13.49 4.76
N ILE A 62 -5.70 12.95 3.57
CA ILE A 62 -4.36 12.62 3.09
C ILE A 62 -3.47 13.87 2.97
N ARG A 63 -4.05 15.00 2.54
CA ARG A 63 -3.34 16.27 2.41
C ARG A 63 -3.28 17.09 3.70
N ASN A 64 -3.73 16.53 4.83
CA ASN A 64 -3.79 17.21 6.13
C ASN A 64 -4.49 18.58 6.07
N GLN A 65 -5.62 18.63 5.37
CA GLN A 65 -6.48 19.80 5.23
C GLN A 65 -7.63 19.76 6.24
N GLU A 66 -8.24 20.91 6.48
CA GLU A 66 -9.39 21.03 7.38
C GLU A 66 -10.61 20.24 6.86
N LEU A 67 -11.17 19.42 7.75
CA LEU A 67 -12.39 18.65 7.50
C LEU A 67 -13.62 19.44 7.94
N PRO A 68 -14.79 19.22 7.32
CA PRO A 68 -16.03 19.79 7.82
C PRO A 68 -16.34 19.32 9.26
N GLU A 69 -17.01 20.16 10.05
CA GLU A 69 -17.17 20.01 11.52
C GLU A 69 -17.79 18.68 11.98
N ASN A 70 -18.49 17.99 11.09
CA ASN A 70 -19.23 16.75 11.34
C ASN A 70 -18.47 15.47 10.93
N PHE A 71 -17.19 15.56 10.55
CA PHE A 71 -16.37 14.39 10.23
C PHE A 71 -15.31 14.15 11.28
N ASN A 72 -15.22 12.90 11.74
CA ASN A 72 -14.08 12.37 12.46
C ASN A 72 -13.50 11.20 11.66
N TYR A 73 -12.19 11.00 11.74
CA TYR A 73 -11.54 9.87 11.08
C TYR A 73 -10.49 9.21 11.97
N GLN A 74 -10.19 7.96 11.64
CA GLN A 74 -9.03 7.24 12.18
C GLN A 74 -8.33 6.46 11.07
N THR A 75 -7.01 6.48 11.07
CA THR A 75 -6.20 5.62 10.22
C THR A 75 -6.03 4.27 10.90
N VAL A 76 -6.61 3.22 10.31
CA VAL A 76 -6.62 1.85 10.83
C VAL A 76 -5.30 1.13 10.53
N CYS A 77 -4.77 1.34 9.33
CA CYS A 77 -3.52 0.74 8.87
C CYS A 77 -2.94 1.64 7.77
N SER A 78 -1.61 1.73 7.69
CA SER A 78 -0.94 2.42 6.61
C SER A 78 0.44 1.82 6.36
N GLY A 79 0.97 2.06 5.17
CA GLY A 79 2.29 1.61 4.78
C GLY A 79 2.67 2.14 3.40
N SER A 80 3.84 1.74 2.94
CA SER A 80 4.37 2.14 1.64
C SER A 80 5.22 1.05 1.03
N ASN A 81 5.50 1.16 -0.26
CA ASN A 81 6.56 0.40 -0.91
C ASN A 81 7.84 1.24 -1.03
N ASP A 82 8.88 0.62 -1.59
CA ASP A 82 10.21 1.20 -1.84
C ASP A 82 10.21 2.29 -2.92
N ARG A 83 9.12 2.41 -3.70
CA ARG A 83 8.95 3.41 -4.77
C ARG A 83 8.17 4.64 -4.34
N GLY A 84 7.83 4.75 -3.05
CA GLY A 84 7.09 5.89 -2.50
C GLY A 84 5.57 5.83 -2.75
N LEU A 85 5.05 4.70 -3.27
CA LEU A 85 3.61 4.47 -3.33
C LEU A 85 3.12 4.09 -1.93
N GLN A 86 2.13 4.81 -1.45
CA GLN A 86 1.59 4.68 -0.10
C GLN A 86 0.17 4.12 -0.13
N PHE A 87 -0.22 3.47 0.95
CA PHE A 87 -1.61 3.10 1.18
C PHE A 87 -2.02 3.46 2.62
N ALA A 88 -3.31 3.76 2.79
CA ALA A 88 -3.92 3.91 4.10
C ALA A 88 -5.35 3.37 4.10
N TYR A 89 -5.72 2.72 5.20
CA TYR A 89 -7.09 2.35 5.53
C TYR A 89 -7.63 3.40 6.49
N ILE A 90 -8.66 4.14 6.07
CA ILE A 90 -9.22 5.26 6.83
C ILE A 90 -10.68 4.96 7.12
N GLU A 91 -11.02 4.91 8.40
CA GLU A 91 -12.42 4.85 8.85
C GLU A 91 -12.91 6.26 9.14
N ILE A 92 -14.04 6.63 8.55
CA ILE A 92 -14.70 7.93 8.76
C ILE A 92 -16.01 7.70 9.52
N LYS A 93 -16.28 8.58 10.50
CA LYS A 93 -17.52 8.64 11.26
C LYS A 93 -18.11 10.06 11.18
N GLY A 94 -19.42 10.16 10.92
CA GLY A 94 -20.09 11.45 10.73
C GLY A 94 -21.21 11.39 9.69
N ASP A 95 -21.29 12.41 8.84
CA ASP A 95 -22.21 12.42 7.69
C ASP A 95 -21.78 11.47 6.57
N LEU A 96 -20.49 11.17 6.50
CA LEU A 96 -19.95 10.01 5.76
C LEU A 96 -19.53 8.98 6.79
N ASN A 97 -20.07 7.78 6.65
CA ASN A 97 -19.65 6.62 7.42
C ASN A 97 -19.16 5.54 6.48
N GLY A 98 -17.95 5.05 6.74
CA GLY A 98 -17.36 4.00 5.93
C GLY A 98 -15.89 3.78 6.22
N LEU A 99 -15.39 2.70 5.64
CA LEU A 99 -13.99 2.35 5.62
C LEU A 99 -13.48 2.48 4.18
N PHE A 100 -12.35 3.15 4.03
CA PHE A 100 -11.79 3.48 2.74
C PHE A 100 -10.35 2.99 2.66
N LEU A 101 -10.01 2.29 1.58
CA LEU A 101 -8.64 2.06 1.20
C LEU A 101 -8.24 3.17 0.23
N THR A 102 -7.22 3.94 0.61
CA THR A 102 -6.61 4.92 -0.28
C THR A 102 -5.21 4.51 -0.66
N VAL A 103 -4.86 4.71 -1.93
CA VAL A 103 -3.53 4.46 -2.48
C VAL A 103 -3.08 5.72 -3.19
N PHE A 104 -1.90 6.22 -2.84
CA PHE A 104 -1.46 7.55 -3.27
C PHE A 104 0.06 7.68 -3.36
N ASP A 105 0.49 8.65 -4.17
CA ASP A 105 1.84 9.20 -4.19
C ASP A 105 1.74 10.73 -4.14
N GLU A 106 2.83 11.45 -4.44
CA GLU A 106 2.86 12.92 -4.40
C GLU A 106 1.85 13.58 -5.36
N ASN A 107 1.52 12.91 -6.47
CA ASN A 107 0.74 13.48 -7.58
C ASN A 107 -0.62 12.83 -7.77
N ARG A 108 -0.79 11.59 -7.33
CA ARG A 108 -1.94 10.75 -7.66
C ARG A 108 -2.60 10.21 -6.41
N LEU A 109 -3.91 10.07 -6.47
CA LEU A 109 -4.75 9.55 -5.41
C LEU A 109 -5.80 8.62 -6.01
N MET A 110 -5.95 7.44 -5.44
CA MET A 110 -7.07 6.55 -5.65
C MET A 110 -7.72 6.23 -4.32
N VAL A 111 -9.05 6.19 -4.32
CA VAL A 111 -9.85 5.92 -3.13
C VAL A 111 -10.86 4.83 -3.48
N PHE A 112 -10.90 3.81 -2.64
CA PHE A 112 -11.80 2.69 -2.75
C PHE A 112 -12.64 2.57 -1.49
N ARG A 113 -13.92 2.27 -1.66
CA ARG A 113 -14.78 1.89 -0.54
C ARG A 113 -14.57 0.41 -0.26
N ILE A 114 -14.35 0.06 1.00
CA ILE A 114 -14.20 -1.34 1.41
C ILE A 114 -15.16 -1.66 2.56
N GLU A 115 -15.60 -2.91 2.64
CA GLU A 115 -16.56 -3.34 3.66
C GLU A 115 -15.90 -3.55 5.02
N SER A 116 -14.67 -4.08 5.03
CA SER A 116 -13.92 -4.36 6.24
C SER A 116 -12.43 -4.38 5.97
N PHE A 117 -11.65 -4.04 7.00
CA PHE A 117 -10.23 -4.32 7.04
C PHE A 117 -10.04 -5.68 7.71
N SER A 118 -9.47 -6.63 6.96
CA SER A 118 -9.05 -7.91 7.50
C SER A 118 -7.54 -8.08 7.29
N GLY A 119 -6.85 -8.48 8.36
CA GLY A 119 -5.45 -8.86 8.31
C GLY A 119 -4.53 -8.05 9.23
N ASN A 120 -3.26 -8.42 9.19
CA ASN A 120 -2.19 -7.74 9.90
C ASN A 120 -1.63 -6.63 9.02
N CYS A 121 -1.63 -5.39 9.53
CA CYS A 121 -1.11 -4.24 8.80
C CYS A 121 0.35 -4.44 8.34
N LEU A 122 1.16 -5.10 9.15
CA LEU A 122 2.58 -5.38 8.85
C LEU A 122 2.79 -6.29 7.65
N LEU A 123 1.75 -7.03 7.26
CA LEU A 123 1.81 -7.92 6.10
C LEU A 123 1.29 -7.24 4.83
N LYS A 124 0.67 -6.05 4.90
CA LYS A 124 0.12 -5.38 3.71
C LYS A 124 1.24 -4.78 2.87
N TRP A 125 1.16 -4.95 1.55
CA TRP A 125 2.03 -4.24 0.60
C TRP A 125 1.24 -3.74 -0.61
N VAL A 126 1.72 -2.66 -1.20
CA VAL A 126 1.10 -1.99 -2.33
C VAL A 126 2.00 -2.02 -3.56
N SER A 127 1.40 -2.23 -4.72
CA SER A 127 2.09 -2.26 -6.01
C SER A 127 1.24 -1.58 -7.08
N GLU A 128 1.90 -0.91 -8.02
CA GLU A 128 1.29 -0.41 -9.25
C GLU A 128 1.49 -1.43 -10.36
N VAL A 129 0.46 -1.63 -11.18
CA VAL A 129 0.44 -2.58 -12.32
C VAL A 129 0.02 -1.93 -13.61
#